data_AF-A0A5S3XUS2-F1
#
_entry.id   AF-A0A5S3XUS2-F1
#
_cell.length_a   1.000
_cell.length_b   1.000
_cell.length_c   1.000
_cell.angle_alpha   90.00
_cell.angle_beta   90.00
_cell.angle_gamma   90.00
#
_symmetry.space_group_name_H-M   'P 1'
#
loop_
_entity.id
_entity.type
_entity.pdbx_description
1 polymer ?
#
loop_
_entity_poly.entity_id
_entity_poly.type
_entity_poly.pdbx_seq_one_letter_code
_entity_poly.pdbx_strand_id
1 'polypeptide(L)'
;MNILLYGINSITSTLTTELKELNNLEYACTTGEQFFGSIKAHTLSELIPDNHTKVIICSMCVDEITNDLVAKGFDINKIYFFNSATCTVQSCQEKLVEPVKDTDILYSVFDLSRNIASFDVVWLATRAELERQERGLKKIHFVIIPREQNDINALAVRTNYDYHDELWRLSHIIVPTLKSLQTTSAVSEFSNKQQAYDFLKKFKNENLFPRDFNHSLKGRLVRFDDLDEHKSAGRSIEVFDPSDIAKNLVSSFISSRHLEGKELITFTIREYEVHQERNSTLDVWLEFAKTLDADKFALILIRDTYKSSEPLPKHMQVFIECPLASIDIQTRIAFYQAAYINLSSASGPSILPYFIPNAPSIRFMQVSNDHFATSEEYFNTPGFNFGSKPSFAEAEHHEVIWQKEALEPLKAAFNKLNTYLGKE
;
A
#
# COMPACT_ATOMS: atom_id res chain seq x y z
N MET A 1 -0.01 -28.36 36.22
CA MET A 1 -1.15 -27.61 35.66
C MET A 1 -1.99 -28.56 34.81
N ASN A 2 -3.30 -28.34 34.67
CA ASN A 2 -4.12 -29.16 33.78
C ASN A 2 -4.20 -28.48 32.40
N ILE A 3 -3.66 -29.13 31.38
CA ILE A 3 -3.55 -28.60 30.02
C ILE A 3 -4.37 -29.49 29.10
N LEU A 4 -5.28 -28.86 28.35
CA LEU A 4 -6.04 -29.53 27.30
C LEU A 4 -5.36 -29.32 25.95
N LEU A 5 -5.03 -30.40 25.25
CA LEU A 5 -4.61 -30.36 23.84
C LEU A 5 -5.82 -30.65 22.95
N TYR A 6 -6.29 -29.65 22.20
CA TYR A 6 -7.49 -29.75 21.37
C TYR A 6 -7.12 -30.00 19.90
N GLY A 7 -7.38 -31.21 19.42
CA GLY A 7 -7.00 -31.74 18.11
C GLY A 7 -5.99 -32.88 18.27
N ILE A 8 -6.17 -33.97 17.51
CA ILE A 8 -5.29 -35.15 17.53
C ILE A 8 -4.51 -35.25 16.22
N ASN A 9 -3.24 -34.85 16.24
CA ASN A 9 -2.33 -34.96 15.10
C ASN A 9 -0.84 -34.97 15.52
N SER A 10 0.06 -34.72 14.58
CA SER A 10 1.51 -34.66 14.84
C SER A 10 1.90 -33.55 15.83
N ILE A 11 1.24 -32.39 15.81
CA ILE A 11 1.49 -31.29 16.75
C ILE A 11 1.14 -31.74 18.17
N THR A 12 0.02 -32.44 18.35
CA THR A 12 -0.37 -33.03 19.64
C THR A 12 0.73 -33.94 20.16
N SER A 13 1.32 -34.77 19.28
CA SER A 13 2.41 -35.69 19.66
C SER A 13 3.66 -34.95 20.14
N THR A 14 4.05 -33.89 19.43
CA THR A 14 5.17 -33.02 19.81
C THR A 14 4.92 -32.35 21.16
N LEU A 15 3.78 -31.67 21.32
CA LEU A 15 3.45 -30.95 22.54
C LEU A 15 3.26 -31.89 23.73
N THR A 16 2.71 -33.09 23.54
CA THR A 16 2.66 -34.10 24.60
C THR A 16 4.07 -34.44 25.08
N THR A 17 5.01 -34.63 24.16
CA THR A 17 6.39 -34.99 24.52
C THR A 17 7.07 -33.86 25.32
N GLU A 18 6.83 -32.61 24.93
CA GLU A 18 7.41 -31.42 25.57
C GLU A 18 6.77 -31.09 26.92
N LEU A 19 5.45 -31.29 27.07
CA LEU A 19 4.69 -30.81 28.24
C LEU A 19 4.42 -31.87 29.30
N LYS A 20 4.59 -33.17 29.00
CA LYS A 20 4.20 -34.28 29.89
C LYS A 20 4.88 -34.29 31.26
N GLU A 21 6.10 -33.78 31.38
CA GLU A 21 6.88 -33.92 32.62
C GLU A 21 6.38 -33.02 33.75
N LEU A 22 5.58 -31.99 33.43
CA LEU A 22 5.18 -30.95 34.39
C LEU A 22 3.65 -30.79 34.50
N ASN A 23 2.88 -31.47 33.66
CA ASN A 23 1.46 -31.17 33.47
C ASN A 23 0.60 -32.43 33.37
N ASN A 24 -0.63 -32.32 33.87
CA ASN A 24 -1.68 -33.27 33.54
C ASN A 24 -2.20 -32.90 32.14
N LEU A 25 -2.11 -33.84 31.20
CA LEU A 25 -2.51 -33.60 29.81
C LEU A 25 -3.82 -34.34 29.53
N GLU A 26 -4.82 -33.58 29.12
CA GLU A 26 -6.07 -34.08 28.57
C GLU A 26 -6.11 -33.82 27.06
N TYR A 27 -6.86 -34.65 26.34
CA TYR A 27 -6.98 -34.55 24.90
C TYR A 27 -8.43 -34.35 24.52
N ALA A 28 -8.72 -33.43 23.60
CA ALA A 28 -10.05 -33.24 23.05
C ALA A 28 -10.04 -33.18 21.53
N CYS A 29 -11.18 -33.47 20.93
CA CYS A 29 -11.46 -33.14 19.53
C CYS A 29 -12.96 -32.90 19.35
N THR A 30 -13.35 -32.29 18.23
CA THR A 30 -14.74 -31.88 17.99
C THR A 30 -15.72 -33.05 18.08
N THR A 31 -15.36 -34.24 17.60
CA THR A 31 -16.24 -35.42 17.59
C THR A 31 -16.05 -36.36 18.79
N GLY A 32 -14.93 -36.26 19.53
CA GLY A 32 -14.54 -37.20 20.60
C GLY A 32 -14.39 -38.66 20.18
N GLU A 33 -14.34 -38.95 18.88
CA GLU A 33 -14.16 -40.32 18.36
C GLU A 33 -12.68 -40.69 18.16
N GLN A 34 -11.78 -39.74 18.37
CA GLN A 34 -10.33 -39.92 18.15
C GLN A 34 -9.61 -40.38 19.42
N PHE A 35 -8.47 -41.03 19.22
CA PHE A 35 -7.60 -41.50 20.29
C PHE A 35 -6.20 -40.95 20.11
N PHE A 36 -5.58 -40.55 21.22
CA PHE A 36 -4.15 -40.29 21.29
C PHE A 36 -3.46 -41.45 22.01
N GLY A 37 -2.80 -42.32 21.24
CA GLY A 37 -2.33 -43.60 21.76
C GLY A 37 -3.52 -44.45 22.24
N SER A 38 -3.56 -44.78 23.53
CA SER A 38 -4.67 -45.51 24.16
C SER A 38 -5.70 -44.60 24.85
N ILE A 39 -5.50 -43.28 24.83
CA ILE A 39 -6.36 -42.32 25.55
C ILE A 39 -7.42 -41.81 24.57
N LYS A 40 -8.70 -41.99 24.93
CA LYS A 40 -9.82 -41.43 24.16
C LYS A 40 -9.86 -39.92 24.35
N ALA A 41 -9.96 -39.16 23.26
CA ALA A 41 -10.14 -37.73 23.32
C ALA A 41 -11.57 -37.37 23.75
N HIS A 42 -11.70 -36.36 24.59
CA HIS A 42 -12.98 -35.78 24.97
C HIS A 42 -13.65 -35.06 23.79
N THR A 43 -14.97 -35.14 23.73
CA THR A 43 -15.81 -34.23 22.93
C THR A 43 -15.85 -32.85 23.57
N LEU A 44 -16.21 -31.80 22.81
CA LEU A 44 -16.43 -30.46 23.36
C LEU A 44 -17.49 -30.43 24.47
N SER A 45 -18.54 -31.25 24.37
CA SER A 45 -19.64 -31.28 25.34
C SER A 45 -19.22 -31.86 26.68
N GLU A 46 -18.28 -32.81 26.70
CA GLU A 46 -17.69 -33.44 27.88
C GLU A 46 -16.71 -32.53 28.63
N LEU A 47 -16.22 -31.44 28.01
CA LEU A 47 -15.27 -30.54 28.63
C LEU A 47 -15.91 -29.63 29.68
N ILE A 48 -15.17 -29.42 30.77
CA ILE A 48 -15.51 -28.50 31.87
C ILE A 48 -14.53 -27.32 31.84
N PRO A 49 -15.00 -26.08 31.60
CA PRO A 49 -14.13 -24.91 31.44
C PRO A 49 -13.14 -24.67 32.58
N ASP A 50 -13.62 -24.77 33.83
CA ASP A 50 -12.82 -24.44 35.02
C ASP A 50 -11.76 -25.49 35.38
N ASN A 51 -11.82 -26.68 34.78
CA ASN A 51 -10.85 -27.74 35.04
C ASN A 51 -9.49 -27.50 34.38
N HIS A 52 -9.40 -26.54 33.47
CA HIS A 52 -8.24 -26.34 32.62
C HIS A 52 -7.60 -24.98 32.89
N THR A 53 -6.31 -25.00 33.21
CA THR A 53 -5.50 -23.79 33.33
C THR A 53 -5.04 -23.25 31.98
N LYS A 54 -5.01 -24.13 30.96
CA LYS A 54 -4.60 -23.80 29.60
C LYS A 54 -5.25 -24.75 28.60
N VAL A 55 -5.72 -24.23 27.48
CA VAL A 55 -6.17 -25.00 26.31
C VAL A 55 -5.27 -24.65 25.14
N ILE A 56 -4.68 -25.64 24.47
CA ILE A 56 -3.84 -25.45 23.29
C ILE A 56 -4.50 -26.13 22.09
N ILE A 57 -4.98 -25.32 21.15
CA ILE A 57 -5.54 -25.77 19.89
C ILE A 57 -4.40 -26.26 19.00
N CYS A 58 -4.41 -27.56 18.71
CA CYS A 58 -3.45 -28.24 17.84
C CYS A 58 -4.00 -28.40 16.41
N SER A 59 -5.05 -27.64 16.04
CA SER A 59 -5.71 -27.69 14.73
C SER A 59 -5.50 -26.38 13.95
N MET A 60 -5.63 -26.44 12.63
CA MET A 60 -5.65 -25.24 11.79
C MET A 60 -6.98 -24.48 11.88
N CYS A 61 -8.05 -25.11 12.37
CA CYS A 61 -9.38 -24.48 12.57
C CYS A 61 -9.44 -23.67 13.87
N VAL A 62 -8.47 -22.77 14.08
CA VAL A 62 -8.31 -22.03 15.35
C VAL A 62 -9.54 -21.19 15.68
N ASP A 63 -10.08 -20.47 14.72
CA ASP A 63 -11.21 -19.54 14.93
C ASP A 63 -12.48 -20.27 15.35
N GLU A 64 -12.84 -21.32 14.60
CA GLU A 64 -14.02 -22.14 14.88
C GLU A 64 -13.93 -22.77 16.28
N ILE A 65 -12.80 -23.41 16.59
CA ILE A 65 -12.60 -24.07 17.89
C ILE A 65 -12.56 -23.06 19.04
N THR A 66 -11.93 -21.89 18.82
CA THR A 66 -11.91 -20.82 19.83
C THR A 66 -13.32 -20.32 20.13
N ASN A 67 -14.12 -20.07 19.09
CA ASN A 67 -15.51 -19.66 19.25
C ASN A 67 -16.35 -20.71 19.97
N ASP A 68 -16.19 -21.99 19.62
CA ASP A 68 -16.87 -23.11 20.26
C ASP A 68 -16.51 -23.23 21.75
N LEU A 69 -15.22 -23.09 22.09
CA LEU A 69 -14.73 -23.10 23.48
C LEU A 69 -15.27 -21.90 24.27
N VAL A 70 -15.21 -20.69 23.71
CA VAL A 70 -15.76 -19.49 24.36
C VAL A 70 -17.27 -19.61 24.56
N ALA A 71 -18.01 -20.10 23.56
CA ALA A 71 -19.44 -20.36 23.65
C ALA A 71 -19.77 -21.41 24.72
N LYS A 72 -18.87 -22.37 24.96
CA LYS A 72 -18.94 -23.36 26.04
C LYS A 72 -18.56 -22.79 27.42
N GLY A 73 -18.06 -21.56 27.49
CA GLY A 73 -17.74 -20.85 28.73
C GLY A 73 -16.26 -20.85 29.10
N PHE A 74 -15.35 -21.24 28.20
CA PHE A 74 -13.91 -21.09 28.44
C PHE A 74 -13.49 -19.61 28.40
N ASP A 75 -12.64 -19.21 29.34
CA ASP A 75 -12.00 -17.91 29.33
C ASP A 75 -10.97 -17.83 28.20
N ILE A 76 -11.15 -16.87 27.29
CA ILE A 76 -10.27 -16.65 26.14
C ILE A 76 -8.80 -16.44 26.53
N ASN A 77 -8.52 -15.91 27.72
CA ASN A 77 -7.15 -15.74 28.23
C ASN A 77 -6.44 -17.07 28.50
N LYS A 78 -7.19 -18.17 28.58
CA LYS A 78 -6.68 -19.53 28.77
C LYS A 78 -6.57 -20.30 27.46
N ILE A 79 -7.01 -19.73 26.32
CA ILE A 79 -7.01 -20.40 25.02
C ILE A 79 -5.81 -19.95 24.22
N TYR A 80 -5.06 -20.94 23.73
CA TYR A 80 -3.86 -20.80 22.93
C TYR A 80 -4.00 -21.67 21.69
N PHE A 81 -3.16 -21.44 20.70
CA PHE A 81 -3.04 -22.31 19.53
C PHE A 81 -1.57 -22.51 19.18
N PHE A 82 -1.26 -23.65 18.55
CA PHE A 82 0.05 -23.87 17.97
C PHE A 82 0.10 -23.21 16.58
N ASN A 83 0.87 -22.13 16.47
CA ASN A 83 1.11 -21.47 15.20
C ASN A 83 2.16 -22.27 14.40
N SER A 84 1.71 -22.96 13.35
CA SER A 84 2.57 -23.80 12.52
C SER A 84 3.58 -23.00 11.68
N ALA A 85 3.32 -21.72 11.40
CA ALA A 85 4.25 -20.87 10.65
C ALA A 85 5.45 -20.45 11.50
N THR A 86 5.25 -20.25 12.81
CA THR A 86 6.32 -19.84 13.74
C THR A 86 6.82 -20.98 14.62
N CYS A 87 6.17 -22.15 14.58
CA CYS A 87 6.41 -23.29 15.46
C CYS A 87 6.34 -22.92 16.96
N THR A 88 5.38 -22.06 17.33
CA THR A 88 5.22 -21.61 18.73
C THR A 88 3.77 -21.67 19.19
N VAL A 89 3.56 -21.84 20.49
CA VAL A 89 2.23 -21.71 21.11
C VAL A 89 1.95 -20.23 21.37
N GLN A 90 0.84 -19.72 20.84
CA GLN A 90 0.45 -18.31 20.90
C GLN A 90 -0.91 -18.14 21.57
N SER A 91 -1.12 -17.01 22.28
CA SER A 91 -2.39 -16.67 22.92
C SER A 91 -3.44 -16.29 21.88
N CYS A 92 -4.66 -16.84 21.98
CA CYS A 92 -5.77 -16.41 21.14
C CYS A 92 -6.18 -14.97 21.47
N GLN A 93 -6.16 -14.57 22.74
CA GLN A 93 -6.51 -13.21 23.18
C GLN A 93 -5.62 -12.13 22.54
N GLU A 94 -4.31 -12.39 22.47
CA GLU A 94 -3.33 -11.46 21.86
C GLU A 94 -3.43 -11.40 20.33
N LYS A 95 -4.18 -12.33 19.73
CA LYS A 95 -4.37 -12.46 18.28
C LYS A 95 -5.80 -12.18 17.83
N LEU A 96 -6.68 -11.73 18.73
CA LEU A 96 -8.05 -11.38 18.37
C LEU A 96 -8.06 -10.24 17.34
N VAL A 97 -8.87 -10.42 16.31
CA VAL A 97 -9.15 -9.39 15.32
C VAL A 97 -10.38 -8.62 15.77
N GLU A 98 -10.25 -7.30 15.92
CA GLU A 98 -11.39 -6.46 16.28
C GLU A 98 -12.45 -6.47 15.16
N PRO A 99 -13.74 -6.65 15.51
CA PRO A 99 -14.80 -6.55 14.53
C PRO A 99 -14.94 -5.11 14.03
N VAL A 100 -14.98 -4.94 12.71
CA VAL A 100 -15.25 -3.65 12.07
C VAL A 100 -16.74 -3.55 11.74
N LYS A 101 -17.38 -2.46 12.15
CA LYS A 101 -18.79 -2.19 11.82
C LYS A 101 -18.88 -1.42 10.50
N ASP A 102 -19.91 -1.66 9.70
CA ASP A 102 -20.15 -0.92 8.46
C ASP A 102 -20.24 0.59 8.68
N THR A 103 -20.75 1.02 9.85
CA THR A 103 -20.83 2.43 10.25
C THR A 103 -19.48 3.09 10.44
N ASP A 104 -18.42 2.30 10.66
CA ASP A 104 -17.05 2.77 10.89
C ASP A 104 -16.22 2.78 9.59
N ILE A 105 -16.83 2.45 8.44
CA ILE A 105 -16.15 2.34 7.14
C ILE A 105 -16.54 3.50 6.21
N LEU A 106 -15.54 4.10 5.57
CA LEU A 106 -15.74 4.97 4.40
C LEU A 106 -15.65 4.14 3.12
N TYR A 107 -16.71 4.13 2.32
CA TYR A 107 -16.73 3.52 0.99
C TYR A 107 -16.34 4.56 -0.06
N SER A 108 -15.09 4.48 -0.53
CA SER A 108 -14.52 5.42 -1.50
C SER A 108 -14.62 4.87 -2.92
N VAL A 109 -15.23 5.65 -3.82
CA VAL A 109 -15.54 5.20 -5.18
C VAL A 109 -14.46 5.66 -6.17
N PHE A 110 -13.88 4.70 -6.90
CA PHE A 110 -13.04 4.95 -8.07
C PHE A 110 -13.75 4.50 -9.35
N ASP A 111 -14.36 5.45 -10.06
CA ASP A 111 -15.09 5.18 -11.30
C ASP A 111 -14.17 5.27 -12.52
N LEU A 112 -13.91 4.12 -13.15
CA LEU A 112 -13.06 4.04 -14.33
C LEU A 112 -13.66 4.71 -15.56
N SER A 113 -14.97 4.98 -15.61
CA SER A 113 -15.55 5.79 -16.69
C SER A 113 -15.17 7.28 -16.59
N ARG A 114 -14.61 7.71 -15.45
CA ARG A 114 -14.22 9.09 -15.18
C ARG A 114 -12.71 9.24 -14.99
N ASN A 115 -12.08 8.24 -14.38
CA ASN A 115 -10.67 8.28 -14.05
C ASN A 115 -9.89 7.32 -14.93
N ILE A 116 -8.64 7.69 -15.21
CA ILE A 116 -7.71 6.85 -15.95
C ILE A 116 -7.11 5.83 -14.98
N ALA A 117 -6.82 4.61 -15.43
CA ALA A 117 -6.07 3.63 -14.65
C ALA A 117 -4.57 4.03 -14.57
N SER A 118 -4.29 5.13 -13.90
CA SER A 118 -2.97 5.75 -13.75
C SER A 118 -2.64 6.02 -12.28
N PHE A 119 -1.46 6.58 -12.02
CA PHE A 119 -1.07 7.07 -10.70
C PHE A 119 -1.91 8.25 -10.19
N ASP A 120 -2.88 8.75 -10.96
CA ASP A 120 -3.82 9.76 -10.46
C ASP A 120 -4.69 9.22 -9.31
N VAL A 121 -4.75 7.90 -9.13
CA VAL A 121 -5.35 7.25 -7.96
C VAL A 121 -4.73 7.70 -6.63
N VAL A 122 -3.47 8.14 -6.62
CA VAL A 122 -2.78 8.66 -5.42
C VAL A 122 -3.58 9.80 -4.78
N TRP A 123 -4.15 10.67 -5.61
CA TRP A 123 -4.99 11.77 -5.15
C TRP A 123 -6.30 11.27 -4.55
N LEU A 124 -6.98 10.32 -5.19
CA LEU A 124 -8.21 9.74 -4.63
C LEU A 124 -7.92 9.10 -3.27
N ALA A 125 -6.86 8.30 -3.17
CA ALA A 125 -6.45 7.65 -1.92
C ALA A 125 -6.20 8.68 -0.82
N THR A 126 -5.44 9.73 -1.13
CA THR A 126 -5.16 10.83 -0.19
C THR A 126 -6.44 11.54 0.24
N ARG A 127 -7.32 11.90 -0.69
CA ARG A 127 -8.60 12.54 -0.39
C ARG A 127 -9.51 11.64 0.45
N ALA A 128 -9.58 10.36 0.14
CA ALA A 128 -10.39 9.40 0.89
C ALA A 128 -9.88 9.25 2.33
N GLU A 129 -8.56 9.24 2.55
CA GLU A 129 -7.98 9.19 3.89
C GLU A 129 -8.26 10.46 4.68
N LEU A 130 -8.10 11.63 4.06
CA LEU A 130 -8.42 12.91 4.69
C LEU A 130 -9.91 13.03 5.04
N GLU A 131 -10.80 12.56 4.17
CA GLU A 131 -12.24 12.53 4.41
C GLU A 131 -12.60 11.53 5.53
N ARG A 132 -11.96 10.35 5.56
CA ARG A 132 -12.15 9.35 6.63
C ARG A 132 -11.80 9.97 7.98
N GLN A 133 -10.66 10.67 8.05
CA GLN A 133 -10.22 11.38 9.26
C GLN A 133 -11.22 12.48 9.66
N GLU A 134 -11.69 13.29 8.70
CA GLU A 134 -12.69 14.33 8.97
C GLU A 134 -13.98 13.77 9.56
N ARG A 135 -14.44 12.62 9.07
CA ARG A 135 -15.67 11.96 9.54
C ARG A 135 -15.48 11.08 10.78
N GLY A 136 -14.25 10.92 11.28
CA GLY A 136 -13.95 10.05 12.42
C GLY A 136 -14.23 8.56 12.16
N LEU A 137 -14.21 8.12 10.90
CA LEU A 137 -14.39 6.72 10.51
C LEU A 137 -13.08 5.95 10.73
N LYS A 138 -13.11 4.63 10.91
CA LYS A 138 -11.92 3.83 11.24
C LYS A 138 -11.19 3.26 10.02
N LYS A 139 -11.93 2.90 8.98
CA LYS A 139 -11.40 2.17 7.82
C LYS A 139 -11.92 2.73 6.50
N ILE A 140 -11.26 2.38 5.41
CA ILE A 140 -11.68 2.67 4.04
C ILE A 140 -11.89 1.38 3.28
N HIS A 141 -13.02 1.25 2.60
CA HIS A 141 -13.26 0.25 1.58
C HIS A 141 -13.32 0.95 0.22
N PHE A 142 -12.33 0.72 -0.63
CA PHE A 142 -12.37 1.24 -1.98
C PHE A 142 -13.25 0.38 -2.90
N VAL A 143 -14.11 1.01 -3.67
CA VAL A 143 -14.99 0.37 -4.65
C VAL A 143 -14.60 0.85 -6.04
N ILE A 144 -14.04 -0.06 -6.84
CA ILE A 144 -13.69 0.21 -8.23
C ILE A 144 -14.91 -0.09 -9.10
N ILE A 145 -15.38 0.93 -9.81
CA ILE A 145 -16.48 0.79 -10.76
C ILE A 145 -15.90 0.58 -12.16
N PRO A 146 -16.15 -0.57 -12.80
CA PRO A 146 -15.66 -0.86 -14.14
C PRO A 146 -16.36 0.01 -15.20
N ARG A 147 -15.77 0.06 -16.41
CA ARG A 147 -16.42 0.70 -17.57
C ARG A 147 -17.54 -0.16 -18.15
N GLU A 148 -17.43 -1.48 -17.96
CA GLU A 148 -18.32 -2.51 -18.43
C GLU A 148 -19.77 -2.26 -17.98
N GLN A 149 -20.66 -2.17 -18.97
CA GLN A 149 -22.10 -2.00 -18.77
C GLN A 149 -22.78 -3.37 -18.81
N ASN A 150 -23.85 -3.54 -18.03
CA ASN A 150 -24.76 -4.67 -18.18
C ASN A 150 -25.86 -4.40 -19.23
N ASP A 151 -26.09 -3.12 -19.55
CA ASP A 151 -27.05 -2.72 -20.58
C ASP A 151 -26.39 -2.79 -21.96
N ILE A 152 -26.94 -3.66 -22.83
CA ILE A 152 -26.48 -3.86 -24.20
C ILE A 152 -26.59 -2.59 -25.06
N ASN A 153 -27.42 -1.62 -24.68
CA ASN A 153 -27.60 -0.35 -25.39
C ASN A 153 -26.69 0.76 -24.87
N ALA A 154 -25.99 0.55 -23.74
CA ALA A 154 -25.11 1.54 -23.16
C ALA A 154 -23.72 1.45 -23.80
N LEU A 155 -23.27 2.55 -24.40
CA LEU A 155 -21.93 2.64 -24.99
C LEU A 155 -20.88 2.95 -23.93
N ALA A 156 -19.81 2.17 -23.90
CA ALA A 156 -18.60 2.44 -23.14
C ALA A 156 -17.40 2.50 -24.10
N VAL A 157 -16.60 3.56 -23.99
CA VAL A 157 -15.42 3.76 -24.84
C VAL A 157 -14.17 3.74 -23.98
N ARG A 158 -13.15 3.02 -24.44
CA ARG A 158 -11.79 3.00 -23.89
C ARG A 158 -10.96 4.01 -24.68
N THR A 159 -10.52 5.07 -24.02
CA THR A 159 -9.88 6.22 -24.69
C THR A 159 -8.36 6.26 -24.51
N ASN A 160 -7.84 5.67 -23.43
CA ASN A 160 -6.43 5.83 -23.04
C ASN A 160 -5.62 4.54 -23.15
N TYR A 161 -6.24 3.41 -22.78
CA TYR A 161 -5.60 2.09 -22.74
C TYR A 161 -6.53 1.06 -23.35
N ASP A 162 -5.96 0.00 -23.93
CA ASP A 162 -6.73 -1.17 -24.29
C ASP A 162 -7.22 -1.92 -23.03
N TYR A 163 -8.04 -2.96 -23.24
CA TYR A 163 -8.64 -3.72 -22.15
C TYR A 163 -7.59 -4.40 -21.25
N HIS A 164 -6.60 -5.05 -21.85
CA HIS A 164 -5.61 -5.82 -21.09
C HIS A 164 -4.65 -4.90 -20.35
N ASP A 165 -4.26 -3.77 -20.95
CA ASP A 165 -3.43 -2.78 -20.29
C ASP A 165 -4.18 -2.11 -19.12
N GLU A 166 -5.48 -1.78 -19.27
CA GLU A 166 -6.27 -1.24 -18.15
C GLU A 166 -6.36 -2.25 -16.98
N LEU A 167 -6.63 -3.53 -17.26
CA LEU A 167 -6.67 -4.57 -16.23
C LEU A 167 -5.31 -4.78 -15.54
N TRP A 168 -4.22 -4.73 -16.32
CA TRP A 168 -2.88 -4.84 -15.78
C TRP A 168 -2.59 -3.66 -14.83
N ARG A 169 -2.90 -2.44 -15.26
CA ARG A 169 -2.75 -1.22 -14.46
C ARG A 169 -3.62 -1.24 -13.21
N LEU A 170 -4.84 -1.79 -13.28
CA LEU A 170 -5.70 -1.96 -12.11
C LEU A 170 -5.03 -2.83 -11.04
N SER A 171 -4.54 -4.00 -11.45
CA SER A 171 -3.93 -4.98 -10.56
C SER A 171 -2.55 -4.57 -10.04
N HIS A 172 -1.78 -3.77 -10.78
CA HIS A 172 -0.39 -3.45 -10.45
C HIS A 172 -0.16 -1.99 -10.01
N ILE A 173 -1.07 -1.07 -10.34
CA ILE A 173 -0.95 0.35 -9.97
C ILE A 173 -2.09 0.74 -9.04
N ILE A 174 -3.34 0.59 -9.48
CA ILE A 174 -4.51 1.13 -8.76
C ILE A 174 -4.69 0.42 -7.42
N VAL A 175 -4.97 -0.88 -7.44
CA VAL A 175 -5.26 -1.66 -6.23
C VAL A 175 -4.09 -1.62 -5.25
N PRO A 176 -2.82 -1.79 -5.66
CA PRO A 176 -1.69 -1.68 -4.74
C PRO A 176 -1.54 -0.29 -4.12
N THR A 177 -1.77 0.79 -4.89
CA THR A 177 -1.75 2.16 -4.34
C THR A 177 -2.84 2.36 -3.29
N LEU A 178 -4.06 1.92 -3.56
CA LEU A 178 -5.18 1.98 -2.61
C LEU A 178 -4.90 1.18 -1.33
N LYS A 179 -4.25 0.02 -1.46
CA LYS A 179 -3.80 -0.81 -0.33
C LYS A 179 -2.57 -0.26 0.41
N SER A 180 -1.96 0.82 -0.08
CA SER A 180 -0.83 1.49 0.58
C SER A 180 -1.24 2.46 1.68
N LEU A 181 -2.53 2.55 1.97
CA LEU A 181 -3.05 3.20 3.17
C LEU A 181 -3.28 2.14 4.26
N GLN A 182 -2.75 2.37 5.46
CA GLN A 182 -2.92 1.47 6.61
C GLN A 182 -4.39 1.33 7.06
N THR A 183 -5.25 2.25 6.63
CA THR A 183 -6.68 2.31 6.94
C THR A 183 -7.54 1.53 5.94
N THR A 184 -6.96 1.03 4.84
CA THR A 184 -7.69 0.24 3.84
C THR A 184 -8.07 -1.13 4.41
N SER A 185 -9.37 -1.39 4.54
CA SER A 185 -9.89 -2.71 4.92
C SER A 185 -10.10 -3.62 3.71
N ALA A 186 -10.51 -3.05 2.59
CA ALA A 186 -10.80 -3.82 1.37
C ALA A 186 -10.73 -2.96 0.10
N VAL A 187 -10.54 -3.63 -1.03
CA VAL A 187 -10.74 -3.08 -2.36
C VAL A 187 -11.63 -4.06 -3.12
N SER A 188 -12.80 -3.61 -3.58
CA SER A 188 -13.72 -4.43 -4.38
C SER A 188 -13.68 -4.02 -5.84
N GLU A 189 -13.49 -5.03 -6.69
CA GLU A 189 -13.57 -4.93 -8.14
C GLU A 189 -14.82 -5.69 -8.60
N PHE A 190 -15.65 -5.05 -9.41
CA PHE A 190 -16.89 -5.62 -9.91
C PHE A 190 -16.78 -5.95 -11.40
N SER A 191 -17.55 -6.93 -11.87
CA SER A 191 -17.54 -7.32 -13.29
C SER A 191 -18.28 -6.32 -14.18
N ASN A 192 -19.24 -5.59 -13.63
CA ASN A 192 -19.95 -4.53 -14.34
C ASN A 192 -20.41 -3.42 -13.38
N LYS A 193 -20.75 -2.27 -13.98
CA LYS A 193 -21.15 -1.05 -13.28
C LYS A 193 -22.40 -1.21 -12.42
N GLN A 194 -23.37 -2.01 -12.87
CA GLN A 194 -24.63 -2.25 -12.16
C GLN A 194 -24.41 -2.99 -10.83
N GLN A 195 -23.54 -4.01 -10.81
CA GLN A 195 -23.20 -4.73 -9.57
C GLN A 195 -22.56 -3.80 -8.53
N ALA A 196 -21.64 -2.92 -8.95
CA ALA A 196 -21.01 -1.96 -8.06
C ALA A 196 -22.05 -0.97 -7.50
N TYR A 197 -22.98 -0.51 -8.32
CA TYR A 197 -24.07 0.35 -7.86
C TYR A 197 -25.01 -0.33 -6.88
N ASP A 198 -25.43 -1.57 -7.15
CA ASP A 198 -26.32 -2.30 -6.26
C ASP A 198 -25.65 -2.67 -4.93
N PHE A 199 -24.32 -2.81 -4.94
CA PHE A 199 -23.53 -2.88 -3.72
C PHE A 199 -23.55 -1.55 -2.94
N LEU A 200 -23.22 -0.43 -3.60
CA LEU A 200 -23.11 0.89 -2.97
C LEU A 200 -24.44 1.45 -2.42
N LYS A 201 -25.57 1.12 -3.06
CA LYS A 201 -26.92 1.54 -2.61
C LYS A 201 -27.29 1.05 -1.22
N LYS A 202 -26.60 0.03 -0.69
CA LYS A 202 -26.85 -0.52 0.64
C LYS A 202 -26.34 0.42 1.75
N PHE A 203 -25.45 1.34 1.42
CA PHE A 203 -24.80 2.23 2.38
C PHE A 203 -25.40 3.63 2.35
N LYS A 204 -25.41 4.26 3.52
CA LYS A 204 -25.84 5.66 3.66
C LYS A 204 -24.79 6.60 3.06
N ASN A 205 -25.24 7.75 2.56
CA ASN A 205 -24.37 8.77 1.97
C ASN A 205 -23.26 9.26 2.92
N GLU A 206 -23.51 9.25 4.23
CA GLU A 206 -22.52 9.60 5.27
C GLU A 206 -21.29 8.67 5.29
N ASN A 207 -21.43 7.45 4.77
CA ASN A 207 -20.35 6.49 4.60
C ASN A 207 -19.79 6.45 3.17
N LEU A 208 -20.34 7.22 2.21
CA LEU A 208 -19.85 7.23 0.83
C LEU A 208 -18.91 8.41 0.56
N PHE A 209 -17.88 8.16 -0.25
CA PHE A 209 -17.06 9.20 -0.85
C PHE A 209 -16.99 9.02 -2.37
N PRO A 210 -17.44 10.01 -3.16
CA PRO A 210 -17.99 11.30 -2.74
C PRO A 210 -19.39 11.17 -2.09
N ARG A 211 -19.78 12.15 -1.25
CA ARG A 211 -21.04 12.11 -0.46
C ARG A 211 -22.30 12.05 -1.34
N ASP A 212 -22.25 12.65 -2.51
CA ASP A 212 -23.37 12.75 -3.45
C ASP A 212 -23.47 11.56 -4.42
N PHE A 213 -22.63 10.53 -4.25
CA PHE A 213 -22.55 9.41 -5.18
C PHE A 213 -23.91 8.74 -5.43
N ASN A 214 -24.70 8.44 -4.40
CA ASN A 214 -26.02 7.79 -4.59
C ASN A 214 -27.01 8.66 -5.36
N HIS A 215 -26.83 9.98 -5.39
CA HIS A 215 -27.69 10.89 -6.17
C HIS A 215 -27.21 11.02 -7.61
N SER A 216 -25.90 11.19 -7.81
CA SER A 216 -25.33 11.42 -9.14
C SER A 216 -25.10 10.13 -9.92
N LEU A 217 -24.97 9.00 -9.20
CA LEU A 217 -24.42 7.72 -9.67
C LEU A 217 -23.09 7.91 -10.41
N LYS A 218 -22.34 8.96 -10.12
CA LYS A 218 -21.09 9.29 -10.81
C LYS A 218 -20.01 9.41 -9.76
N GLY A 219 -18.89 8.72 -9.99
CA GLY A 219 -17.67 9.05 -9.27
C GLY A 219 -17.24 10.49 -9.56
N ARG A 220 -16.45 11.07 -8.65
CA ARG A 220 -15.83 12.37 -8.86
C ARG A 220 -14.59 12.20 -9.75
N LEU A 221 -14.37 13.13 -10.67
CA LEU A 221 -13.05 13.26 -11.30
C LEU A 221 -12.08 13.70 -10.22
N VAL A 222 -10.97 13.00 -10.11
CA VAL A 222 -9.93 13.31 -9.13
C VAL A 222 -9.24 14.62 -9.53
N ARG A 223 -9.18 15.60 -8.62
CA ARG A 223 -8.61 16.93 -8.85
C ARG A 223 -7.56 17.30 -7.79
N PHE A 224 -6.73 18.28 -8.13
CA PHE A 224 -5.54 18.69 -7.36
C PHE A 224 -5.84 19.77 -6.31
N ASP A 225 -6.87 20.59 -6.50
CA ASP A 225 -7.24 21.76 -5.69
C ASP A 225 -7.88 21.41 -4.34
N ASP A 226 -8.32 20.17 -4.15
CA ASP A 226 -9.12 19.79 -3.00
C ASP A 226 -8.31 19.58 -1.69
N LEU A 227 -6.99 19.85 -1.65
CA LEU A 227 -6.15 19.57 -0.47
C LEU A 227 -5.97 20.76 0.48
N ASP A 228 -6.14 21.99 0.00
CA ASP A 228 -5.79 23.20 0.75
C ASP A 228 -6.65 23.37 2.02
N GLU A 229 -7.92 22.99 1.97
CA GLU A 229 -8.83 23.02 3.11
C GLU A 229 -8.36 22.09 4.25
N HIS A 230 -7.83 20.92 3.92
CA HIS A 230 -7.37 19.95 4.93
C HIS A 230 -6.04 20.36 5.54
N LYS A 231 -5.13 20.92 4.73
CA LYS A 231 -3.88 21.50 5.22
C LYS A 231 -4.16 22.67 6.16
N SER A 232 -5.10 23.55 5.79
CA SER A 232 -5.52 24.68 6.63
C SER A 232 -6.13 24.23 7.97
N ALA A 233 -6.71 23.03 8.00
CA ALA A 233 -7.20 22.38 9.21
C ALA A 233 -6.11 21.60 9.99
N GLY A 234 -4.84 21.70 9.60
CA GLY A 234 -3.71 21.05 10.28
C GLY A 234 -3.59 19.54 10.05
N ARG A 235 -4.26 18.97 9.04
CA ARG A 235 -4.16 17.55 8.72
C ARG A 235 -2.97 17.30 7.79
N SER A 236 -2.18 16.27 8.09
CA SER A 236 -1.10 15.83 7.18
C SER A 236 -1.68 15.18 5.93
N ILE A 237 -1.07 15.47 4.79
CA ILE A 237 -1.36 14.82 3.50
C ILE A 237 -0.45 13.61 3.25
N GLU A 238 0.53 13.37 4.12
CA GLU A 238 1.45 12.24 4.06
C GLU A 238 0.77 10.97 4.57
N VAL A 239 -0.04 10.36 3.71
CA VAL A 239 -0.94 9.28 4.09
C VAL A 239 -0.45 7.87 3.73
N PHE A 240 0.57 7.75 2.89
CA PHE A 240 1.06 6.45 2.44
C PHE A 240 2.16 5.95 3.35
N ASP A 241 2.04 4.71 3.74
CA ASP A 241 3.05 4.00 4.51
C ASP A 241 3.20 2.59 3.94
N PRO A 242 4.40 2.19 3.52
CA PRO A 242 4.60 0.87 2.96
C PRO A 242 4.48 -0.20 4.04
N SER A 243 4.01 -1.38 3.64
CA SER A 243 3.95 -2.54 4.52
C SER A 243 5.34 -2.92 5.08
N ASP A 244 5.37 -3.54 6.26
CA ASP A 244 6.61 -4.03 6.86
C ASP A 244 7.32 -5.04 5.95
N ILE A 245 6.57 -5.83 5.18
CA ILE A 245 7.14 -6.74 4.19
C ILE A 245 7.92 -5.95 3.12
N ALA A 246 7.36 -4.87 2.59
CA ALA A 246 8.06 -4.04 1.61
C ALA A 246 9.30 -3.34 2.20
N LYS A 247 9.20 -2.83 3.44
CA LYS A 247 10.35 -2.29 4.19
C LYS A 247 11.46 -3.33 4.36
N ASN A 248 11.10 -4.57 4.68
CA ASN A 248 12.03 -5.69 4.82
C ASN A 248 12.66 -6.10 3.48
N LEU A 249 11.91 -6.05 2.37
CA LEU A 249 12.44 -6.31 1.03
C LEU A 249 13.48 -5.26 0.64
N VAL A 250 13.21 -3.98 0.90
CA VAL A 250 14.16 -2.89 0.65
C VAL A 250 15.40 -3.05 1.54
N SER A 251 15.23 -3.36 2.83
CA SER A 251 16.35 -3.61 3.75
C SER A 251 17.21 -4.78 3.29
N SER A 252 16.59 -5.88 2.87
CA SER A 252 17.28 -7.06 2.34
C SER A 252 18.01 -6.73 1.03
N PHE A 253 17.41 -5.91 0.17
CA PHE A 253 18.05 -5.43 -1.05
C PHE A 253 19.31 -4.63 -0.75
N ILE A 254 19.22 -3.64 0.14
CA ILE A 254 20.36 -2.82 0.60
C ILE A 254 21.49 -3.71 1.11
N SER A 255 21.16 -4.65 2.00
CA SER A 255 22.18 -5.56 2.57
C SER A 255 22.80 -6.51 1.56
N SER A 256 22.00 -7.07 0.65
CA SER A 256 22.52 -7.97 -0.39
C SER A 256 23.49 -7.30 -1.36
N ARG A 257 23.48 -5.96 -1.41
CA ARG A 257 24.32 -5.14 -2.28
C ARG A 257 25.41 -4.38 -1.52
N HIS A 258 25.57 -4.64 -0.22
CA HIS A 258 26.57 -3.99 0.64
C HIS A 258 26.46 -2.46 0.63
N LEU A 259 25.23 -1.95 0.70
CA LEU A 259 24.93 -0.51 0.68
C LEU A 259 24.71 0.07 2.08
N GLU A 260 24.94 -0.71 3.14
CA GLU A 260 24.81 -0.24 4.51
C GLU A 260 25.73 0.95 4.80
N GLY A 261 25.20 1.93 5.54
CA GLY A 261 25.92 3.17 5.88
C GLY A 261 25.94 4.23 4.79
N LYS A 262 25.44 3.94 3.58
CA LYS A 262 25.27 4.93 2.51
C LYS A 262 23.89 5.56 2.54
N GLU A 263 23.83 6.84 2.19
CA GLU A 263 22.58 7.56 1.94
C GLU A 263 22.01 7.14 0.58
N LEU A 264 20.78 6.63 0.56
CA LEU A 264 20.12 6.20 -0.68
C LEU A 264 19.60 7.40 -1.46
N ILE A 265 19.94 7.51 -2.74
CA ILE A 265 19.32 8.46 -3.66
C ILE A 265 18.56 7.67 -4.71
N THR A 266 17.26 7.89 -4.80
CA THR A 266 16.46 7.25 -5.86
C THR A 266 16.37 8.14 -7.09
N PHE A 267 16.38 7.53 -8.26
CA PHE A 267 16.20 8.17 -9.55
C PHE A 267 15.00 7.53 -10.23
N THR A 268 13.88 8.24 -10.30
CA THR A 268 12.69 7.80 -11.02
C THR A 268 12.65 8.45 -12.38
N ILE A 269 12.98 7.67 -13.40
CA ILE A 269 13.02 8.13 -14.78
C ILE A 269 11.73 7.75 -15.52
N ARG A 270 11.40 8.55 -16.55
CA ARG A 270 10.31 8.28 -17.48
C ARG A 270 10.88 7.78 -18.81
N GLU A 271 10.42 6.61 -19.23
CA GLU A 271 10.86 5.91 -20.45
C GLU A 271 9.64 5.37 -21.22
N TYR A 272 8.64 6.23 -21.41
CA TYR A 272 7.37 5.86 -22.01
C TYR A 272 7.43 5.95 -23.52
N GLU A 273 6.80 5.00 -24.22
CA GLU A 273 6.82 4.94 -25.69
C GLU A 273 5.89 5.98 -26.34
N VAL A 274 4.82 6.34 -25.64
CA VAL A 274 3.89 7.40 -26.07
C VAL A 274 4.34 8.72 -25.44
N HIS A 275 4.35 9.81 -26.21
CA HIS A 275 4.87 11.11 -25.74
C HIS A 275 6.34 11.05 -25.30
N GLN A 276 7.23 10.64 -26.20
CA GLN A 276 8.66 10.47 -25.92
C GLN A 276 9.35 11.80 -25.60
N GLU A 277 8.82 12.92 -26.08
CA GLU A 277 9.27 14.27 -25.78
C GLU A 277 9.24 14.61 -24.28
N ARG A 278 8.49 13.84 -23.48
CA ARG A 278 8.41 13.94 -22.02
C ARG A 278 9.36 12.99 -21.28
N ASN A 279 10.09 12.13 -21.99
CA ASN A 279 11.03 11.19 -21.36
C ASN A 279 12.21 11.93 -20.72
N SER A 280 12.74 11.31 -19.68
CA SER A 280 13.87 11.85 -18.92
C SER A 280 15.09 12.03 -19.80
N THR A 281 15.80 13.14 -19.60
CA THR A 281 17.10 13.38 -20.23
C THR A 281 18.19 12.57 -19.52
N LEU A 282 18.43 11.33 -19.95
CA LEU A 282 19.33 10.38 -19.24
C LEU A 282 20.75 10.90 -19.03
N ASP A 283 21.31 11.64 -20.00
CA ASP A 283 22.67 12.19 -19.91
C ASP A 283 22.81 13.17 -18.73
N VAL A 284 21.79 13.99 -18.46
CA VAL A 284 21.80 14.93 -17.33
C VAL A 284 21.83 14.18 -15.99
N TRP A 285 21.04 13.11 -15.87
CA TRP A 285 21.03 12.28 -14.66
C TRP A 285 22.37 11.56 -14.46
N LEU A 286 22.96 11.04 -15.53
CA LEU A 286 24.27 10.39 -15.50
C LEU A 286 25.40 11.37 -15.15
N GLU A 287 25.38 12.57 -15.73
CA GLU A 287 26.35 13.63 -15.39
C GLU A 287 26.21 14.04 -13.94
N PHE A 288 24.99 14.19 -13.42
CA PHE A 288 24.76 14.50 -12.02
C PHE A 288 25.25 13.38 -11.10
N ALA A 289 24.92 12.13 -11.41
CA ALA A 289 25.36 10.95 -10.65
C ALA A 289 26.89 10.90 -10.47
N LYS A 290 27.65 11.27 -11.50
CA LYS A 290 29.13 11.34 -11.44
C LYS A 290 29.68 12.42 -10.52
N THR A 291 28.85 13.39 -10.11
CA THR A 291 29.25 14.45 -9.17
C THR A 291 29.05 14.06 -7.71
N LEU A 292 28.33 12.97 -7.45
CA LEU A 292 28.05 12.49 -6.11
C LEU A 292 29.20 11.63 -5.58
N ASP A 293 29.48 11.76 -4.28
CA ASP A 293 30.45 10.93 -3.59
C ASP A 293 29.94 9.49 -3.49
N ALA A 294 30.60 8.58 -4.20
CA ALA A 294 30.21 7.17 -4.26
C ALA A 294 30.43 6.43 -2.93
N ASP A 295 31.26 6.96 -2.02
CA ASP A 295 31.43 6.38 -0.68
C ASP A 295 30.28 6.78 0.25
N LYS A 296 29.73 7.98 0.04
CA LYS A 296 28.60 8.50 0.82
C LYS A 296 27.24 8.04 0.29
N PHE A 297 27.05 8.04 -1.03
CA PHE A 297 25.74 7.84 -1.65
C PHE A 297 25.63 6.52 -2.42
N ALA A 298 24.45 5.90 -2.34
CA ALA A 298 24.08 4.76 -3.16
C ALA A 298 22.95 5.17 -4.13
N LEU A 299 23.18 4.99 -5.43
CA LEU A 299 22.33 5.52 -6.48
C LEU A 299 21.37 4.43 -7.00
N ILE A 300 20.11 4.50 -6.60
CA ILE A 300 19.09 3.51 -6.95
C ILE A 300 18.26 4.01 -8.13
N LEU A 301 18.27 3.30 -9.25
CA LEU A 301 17.46 3.64 -10.42
C LEU A 301 16.15 2.84 -10.41
N ILE A 302 15.04 3.56 -10.50
CA ILE A 302 13.69 3.02 -10.65
C ILE A 302 13.18 3.43 -12.02
N ARG A 303 13.15 2.45 -12.92
CA ARG A 303 12.75 2.64 -14.32
C ARG A 303 11.25 2.72 -14.49
N ASP A 304 10.84 3.09 -15.70
CA ASP A 304 9.47 2.90 -16.14
C ASP A 304 9.08 1.42 -16.03
N THR A 305 7.83 1.17 -15.64
CA THR A 305 7.29 -0.17 -15.41
C THR A 305 7.47 -1.09 -16.61
N TYR A 306 7.22 -0.61 -17.83
CA TYR A 306 7.33 -1.43 -19.05
C TYR A 306 8.79 -1.69 -19.47
N LYS A 307 9.75 -0.95 -18.92
CA LYS A 307 11.19 -1.10 -19.18
C LYS A 307 11.93 -1.85 -18.07
N SER A 308 11.23 -2.25 -17.00
CA SER A 308 11.81 -2.89 -15.82
C SER A 308 12.48 -4.25 -16.06
N SER A 309 12.12 -4.95 -17.13
CA SER A 309 12.72 -6.25 -17.50
C SER A 309 13.81 -6.14 -18.55
N GLU A 310 14.03 -4.94 -19.11
CA GLU A 310 15.07 -4.71 -20.10
C GLU A 310 16.42 -4.44 -19.40
N PRO A 311 17.54 -4.92 -19.95
CA PRO A 311 18.84 -4.66 -19.36
C PRO A 311 19.18 -3.17 -19.40
N LEU A 312 19.83 -2.68 -18.34
CA LEU A 312 20.38 -1.33 -18.36
C LEU A 312 21.43 -1.16 -19.46
N PRO A 313 21.38 -0.04 -20.22
CA PRO A 313 22.49 0.34 -21.09
C PRO A 313 23.81 0.42 -20.32
N LYS A 314 24.92 0.02 -20.95
CA LYS A 314 26.24 -0.02 -20.30
C LYS A 314 26.63 1.29 -19.60
N HIS A 315 26.30 2.43 -20.20
CA HIS A 315 26.63 3.75 -19.62
C HIS A 315 25.79 4.10 -18.38
N MET A 316 24.69 3.40 -18.13
CA MET A 316 23.82 3.56 -16.96
C MET A 316 24.20 2.62 -15.80
N GLN A 317 25.24 1.79 -15.94
CA GLN A 317 25.66 0.84 -14.92
C GLN A 317 26.30 1.48 -13.67
N VAL A 318 26.42 2.81 -13.64
CA VAL A 318 26.71 3.55 -12.40
C VAL A 318 25.56 3.45 -11.39
N PHE A 319 24.35 3.21 -11.89
CA PHE A 319 23.17 3.03 -11.05
C PHE A 319 22.99 1.56 -10.65
N ILE A 320 22.39 1.38 -9.48
CA ILE A 320 21.93 0.10 -8.99
C ILE A 320 20.43 0.01 -9.29
N GLU A 321 20.05 -0.90 -10.18
CA GLU A 321 18.64 -1.10 -10.51
C GLU A 321 17.94 -2.01 -9.49
N CYS A 322 16.68 -1.68 -9.18
CA CYS A 322 15.75 -2.59 -8.53
C CYS A 322 14.47 -2.73 -9.38
N PRO A 323 14.39 -3.71 -10.30
CA PRO A 323 13.21 -3.93 -11.14
C PRO A 323 11.91 -4.10 -10.34
N LEU A 324 11.99 -4.67 -9.13
CA LEU A 324 10.83 -4.86 -8.26
C LEU A 324 10.16 -3.52 -7.91
N ALA A 325 10.93 -2.46 -7.64
CA ALA A 325 10.40 -1.13 -7.37
C ALA A 325 9.70 -0.51 -8.60
N SER A 326 9.98 -1.01 -9.81
CA SER A 326 9.31 -0.54 -11.02
C SER A 326 7.90 -1.12 -11.19
N ILE A 327 7.63 -2.31 -10.64
CA ILE A 327 6.38 -3.07 -10.84
C ILE A 327 5.54 -3.25 -9.57
N ASP A 328 6.14 -3.13 -8.38
CA ASP A 328 5.46 -3.26 -7.09
C ASP A 328 5.41 -1.91 -6.36
N ILE A 329 4.20 -1.38 -6.18
CA ILE A 329 3.97 -0.04 -5.60
C ILE A 329 4.44 0.03 -4.15
N GLN A 330 4.21 -1.03 -3.37
CA GLN A 330 4.60 -1.06 -1.95
C GLN A 330 6.12 -0.98 -1.79
N THR A 331 6.86 -1.75 -2.60
CA THR A 331 8.32 -1.70 -2.66
C THR A 331 8.81 -0.34 -3.16
N ARG A 332 8.14 0.26 -4.16
CA ARG A 332 8.46 1.62 -4.62
C ARG A 332 8.32 2.65 -3.50
N ILE A 333 7.20 2.63 -2.78
CA ILE A 333 6.95 3.52 -1.64
C ILE A 333 7.99 3.28 -0.53
N ALA A 334 8.37 2.03 -0.25
CA ALA A 334 9.43 1.69 0.71
C ALA A 334 10.79 2.25 0.29
N PHE A 335 11.16 2.19 -0.99
CA PHE A 335 12.36 2.86 -1.47
C PHE A 335 12.28 4.37 -1.33
N TYR A 336 11.13 4.98 -1.65
CA TYR A 336 10.97 6.42 -1.52
C TYR A 336 11.05 6.89 -0.07
N GLN A 337 10.48 6.13 0.86
CA GLN A 337 10.55 6.40 2.30
C GLN A 337 11.96 6.19 2.87
N ALA A 338 12.71 5.19 2.37
CA ALA A 338 14.07 4.92 2.82
C ALA A 338 15.12 5.85 2.15
N ALA A 339 14.74 6.60 1.12
CA ALA A 339 15.64 7.46 0.38
C ALA A 339 16.01 8.70 1.20
N TYR A 340 17.29 9.05 1.17
CA TYR A 340 17.76 10.36 1.61
C TYR A 340 17.14 11.48 0.76
N ILE A 341 17.18 11.32 -0.57
CA ILE A 341 16.49 12.22 -1.53
C ILE A 341 15.94 11.40 -2.70
N ASN A 342 14.69 11.67 -3.09
CA ASN A 342 14.03 11.13 -4.26
C ASN A 342 14.12 12.08 -5.45
N LEU A 343 14.81 11.69 -6.51
CA LEU A 343 14.98 12.49 -7.73
C LEU A 343 14.06 11.96 -8.82
N SER A 344 13.33 12.84 -9.51
CA SER A 344 12.40 12.39 -10.54
C SER A 344 12.12 13.39 -11.65
N SER A 345 11.83 12.85 -12.82
CA SER A 345 11.12 13.57 -13.89
C SER A 345 9.61 13.50 -13.67
N ALA A 346 8.86 14.49 -14.18
CA ALA A 346 7.40 14.51 -14.11
C ALA A 346 6.76 13.29 -14.80
N SER A 347 6.42 12.30 -14.00
CA SER A 347 5.73 11.07 -14.35
C SER A 347 4.62 10.77 -13.33
N GLY A 348 3.79 9.75 -13.59
CA GLY A 348 2.80 9.29 -12.61
C GLY A 348 3.39 9.01 -11.22
N PRO A 349 4.36 8.09 -11.07
CA PRO A 349 4.89 7.71 -9.75
C PRO A 349 5.69 8.82 -9.05
N SER A 350 6.16 9.84 -9.78
CA SER A 350 6.94 10.95 -9.20
C SER A 350 6.17 11.83 -8.22
N ILE A 351 4.85 11.67 -8.13
CA ILE A 351 4.03 12.42 -7.17
C ILE A 351 4.01 11.78 -5.77
N LEU A 352 4.28 10.47 -5.69
CA LEU A 352 4.17 9.70 -4.43
C LEU A 352 5.00 10.28 -3.27
N PRO A 353 6.25 10.75 -3.46
CA PRO A 353 7.05 11.28 -2.34
C PRO A 353 6.37 12.42 -1.56
N TYR A 354 5.48 13.21 -2.18
CA TYR A 354 4.75 14.28 -1.50
C TYR A 354 3.71 13.78 -0.48
N PHE A 355 3.39 12.49 -0.53
CA PHE A 355 2.36 11.87 0.31
C PHE A 355 2.93 10.75 1.18
N ILE A 356 4.26 10.63 1.26
CA ILE A 356 4.95 9.64 2.08
C ILE A 356 5.69 10.41 3.18
N PRO A 357 5.50 10.07 4.46
CA PRO A 357 6.23 10.70 5.54
C PRO A 357 7.75 10.53 5.35
N ASN A 358 8.50 11.61 5.57
CA ASN A 358 9.96 11.63 5.48
C ASN A 358 10.51 11.18 4.11
N ALA A 359 9.89 11.61 3.00
CA ALA A 359 10.39 11.33 1.66
C ALA A 359 10.84 12.61 0.92
N PRO A 360 12.00 13.20 1.29
CA PRO A 360 12.54 14.37 0.59
C PRO A 360 12.62 14.15 -0.91
N SER A 361 12.33 15.17 -1.71
CA SER A 361 12.23 14.97 -3.16
C SER A 361 12.61 16.20 -3.98
N ILE A 362 13.16 15.94 -5.17
CA ILE A 362 13.39 16.92 -6.22
C ILE A 362 12.70 16.41 -7.47
N ARG A 363 11.81 17.23 -8.02
CA ARG A 363 11.02 16.86 -9.18
C ARG A 363 11.14 17.91 -10.28
N PHE A 364 11.56 17.47 -11.46
CA PHE A 364 11.46 18.29 -12.67
C PHE A 364 10.04 18.25 -13.23
N MET A 365 9.42 19.41 -13.32
CA MET A 365 8.17 19.68 -14.02
C MET A 365 8.50 20.22 -15.41
N GLN A 366 8.67 19.32 -16.38
CA GLN A 366 8.94 19.71 -17.75
C GLN A 366 7.79 20.57 -18.28
N VAL A 367 8.14 21.73 -18.82
CA VAL A 367 7.20 22.65 -19.44
C VAL A 367 7.52 22.77 -20.92
N SER A 368 6.49 22.57 -21.75
CA SER A 368 6.54 22.70 -23.20
C SER A 368 5.14 23.05 -23.71
N ASN A 369 5.00 24.23 -24.32
CA ASN A 369 3.74 24.67 -24.93
C ASN A 369 3.42 23.91 -26.24
N ASP A 370 4.35 23.10 -26.74
CA ASP A 370 4.13 22.22 -27.90
C ASP A 370 3.37 20.93 -27.51
N HIS A 371 3.18 20.66 -26.21
CA HIS A 371 2.49 19.48 -25.73
C HIS A 371 1.43 19.82 -24.68
N PHE A 372 0.18 19.43 -24.94
CA PHE A 372 -1.00 19.85 -24.15
C PHE A 372 -0.92 19.49 -22.65
N ALA A 373 -0.29 18.37 -22.28
CA ALA A 373 -0.20 17.95 -20.86
C ALA A 373 1.02 18.52 -20.11
N THR A 374 1.80 19.38 -20.76
CA THR A 374 2.99 20.02 -20.18
C THR A 374 3.05 21.51 -20.53
N SER A 375 1.99 22.08 -21.08
CA SER A 375 1.94 23.52 -21.38
C SER A 375 1.79 24.33 -20.11
N GLU A 376 2.17 25.60 -20.15
CA GLU A 376 1.91 26.54 -19.06
C GLU A 376 0.41 26.67 -18.79
N GLU A 377 -0.42 26.64 -19.82
CA GLU A 377 -1.88 26.64 -19.70
C GLU A 377 -2.38 25.44 -18.88
N TYR A 378 -1.87 24.24 -19.14
CA TYR A 378 -2.23 23.04 -18.39
C TYR A 378 -1.81 23.14 -16.91
N PHE A 379 -0.65 23.73 -16.64
CA PHE A 379 -0.18 23.95 -15.27
C PHE A 379 -0.84 25.12 -14.55
N ASN A 380 -1.57 25.98 -15.25
CA ASN A 380 -2.42 27.02 -14.64
C ASN A 380 -3.86 26.51 -14.47
N THR A 381 -3.99 25.32 -13.90
CA THR A 381 -5.27 24.71 -13.51
C THR A 381 -5.40 24.70 -11.99
N PRO A 382 -6.62 24.64 -11.42
CA PRO A 382 -6.80 24.64 -9.97
C PRO A 382 -5.90 23.61 -9.26
N GLY A 383 -5.12 24.08 -8.28
CA GLY A 383 -4.13 23.29 -7.52
C GLY A 383 -2.69 23.37 -8.06
N PHE A 384 -2.49 23.94 -9.26
CA PHE A 384 -1.18 24.28 -9.79
C PHE A 384 -1.12 25.74 -10.20
N ASN A 385 0.04 26.36 -9.98
CA ASN A 385 0.36 27.65 -10.58
C ASN A 385 1.77 27.52 -11.15
N PHE A 386 1.91 27.69 -12.48
CA PHE A 386 3.19 27.55 -13.15
C PHE A 386 4.26 28.44 -12.51
N GLY A 387 5.47 27.89 -12.34
CA GLY A 387 6.59 28.58 -11.71
C GLY A 387 6.55 28.64 -10.17
N SER A 388 5.46 28.20 -9.55
CA SER A 388 5.32 28.14 -8.09
C SER A 388 5.34 26.71 -7.57
N LYS A 389 5.62 26.54 -6.28
CA LYS A 389 5.54 25.23 -5.65
C LYS A 389 4.06 24.87 -5.48
N PRO A 390 3.59 23.71 -5.99
CA PRO A 390 2.22 23.26 -5.76
C PRO A 390 1.94 23.11 -4.26
N SER A 391 0.69 23.30 -3.83
CA SER A 391 0.37 23.33 -2.40
C SER A 391 0.71 22.02 -1.69
N PHE A 392 0.51 20.88 -2.34
CA PHE A 392 0.88 19.56 -1.82
C PHE A 392 2.39 19.32 -1.72
N ALA A 393 3.22 20.15 -2.34
CA ALA A 393 4.67 20.04 -2.29
C ALA A 393 5.29 21.12 -1.39
N GLU A 394 4.52 21.92 -0.65
CA GLU A 394 5.03 23.10 0.07
C GLU A 394 6.12 22.81 1.12
N ALA A 395 6.14 21.62 1.73
CA ALA A 395 7.10 21.25 2.78
C ALA A 395 8.55 21.48 2.35
N GLU A 396 9.40 21.98 3.25
CA GLU A 396 10.76 22.44 2.94
C GLU A 396 11.67 21.35 2.35
N HIS A 397 11.36 20.08 2.62
CA HIS A 397 12.10 18.92 2.12
C HIS A 397 11.73 18.51 0.67
N HIS A 398 10.88 19.27 -0.01
CA HIS A 398 10.52 19.07 -1.41
C HIS A 398 11.02 20.23 -2.29
N GLU A 399 11.45 19.93 -3.51
CA GLU A 399 11.81 20.93 -4.52
C GLU A 399 11.14 20.61 -5.85
N VAL A 400 10.60 21.65 -6.49
CA VAL A 400 9.97 21.55 -7.81
C VAL A 400 10.70 22.47 -8.78
N ILE A 401 11.20 21.90 -9.87
CA ILE A 401 11.97 22.64 -10.87
C ILE A 401 11.14 22.71 -12.16
N TRP A 402 10.69 23.90 -12.53
CA TRP A 402 9.78 24.14 -13.68
C TRP A 402 10.52 24.29 -15.01
N GLN A 403 11.16 23.21 -15.45
CA GLN A 403 11.84 23.13 -16.75
C GLN A 403 12.16 21.68 -17.09
N LYS A 404 12.66 21.45 -18.31
CA LYS A 404 13.32 20.19 -18.66
C LYS A 404 14.57 19.98 -17.80
N GLU A 405 14.98 18.73 -17.62
CA GLU A 405 16.13 18.40 -16.78
C GLU A 405 17.39 19.11 -17.28
N ALA A 406 18.10 19.73 -16.35
CA ALA A 406 19.39 20.36 -16.59
C ALA A 406 20.28 20.19 -15.36
N LEU A 407 21.59 20.05 -15.59
CA LEU A 407 22.55 19.69 -14.55
C LEU A 407 22.63 20.73 -13.43
N GLU A 408 22.72 22.01 -13.77
CA GLU A 408 22.96 23.08 -12.79
C GLU A 408 21.75 23.31 -11.85
N PRO A 409 20.50 23.40 -12.34
CA PRO A 409 19.33 23.43 -11.44
C PRO A 409 19.21 22.20 -10.55
N LEU A 410 19.55 21.01 -11.05
CA LEU A 410 19.55 19.78 -10.25
C LEU A 410 20.58 19.85 -9.11
N LYS A 411 21.82 20.25 -9.39
CA LYS A 411 22.85 20.46 -8.36
C LYS A 411 22.43 21.49 -7.33
N ALA A 412 21.87 22.61 -7.77
CA ALA A 412 21.42 23.68 -6.88
C ALA A 412 20.33 23.18 -5.91
N ALA A 413 19.31 22.48 -6.43
CA ALA A 413 18.25 21.90 -5.61
C ALA A 413 18.79 20.80 -4.67
N PHE A 414 19.69 19.94 -5.16
CA PHE A 414 20.32 18.90 -4.32
C PHE A 414 21.13 19.50 -3.18
N ASN A 415 21.97 20.50 -3.45
CA ASN A 415 22.74 21.17 -2.41
C ASN A 415 21.85 21.85 -1.37
N LYS A 416 20.75 22.47 -1.81
CA LYS A 416 19.75 23.08 -0.93
C LYS A 416 19.15 22.04 0.02
N LEU A 417 18.63 20.93 -0.51
CA LEU A 417 18.05 19.86 0.32
C LEU A 417 19.10 19.16 1.18
N ASN A 418 20.28 18.85 0.66
CA ASN A 418 21.35 18.24 1.43
C ASN A 418 21.79 19.13 2.62
N THR A 419 21.78 20.44 2.44
CA THR A 419 22.04 21.40 3.53
C THR A 419 20.90 21.44 4.55
N TYR A 420 19.66 21.31 4.10
CA TYR A 420 18.49 21.22 4.98
C TYR A 420 18.54 19.94 5.82
N LEU A 421 18.74 18.78 5.19
CA LEU A 421 18.76 17.47 5.84
C LEU A 421 19.97 17.28 6.77
N GLY A 422 21.12 17.90 6.46
CA GLY A 422 22.30 17.83 7.32
C GLY A 422 22.26 18.73 8.57
N LYS A 423 21.17 19.48 8.80
CA LYS A 423 20.96 20.31 10.00
C LYS A 423 20.13 19.62 11.08
N GLU A 424 19.44 18.54 10.72
CA GLU A 424 18.72 17.66 11.65
C GLU A 424 19.67 16.57 12.18
#